data_AF-A0A370N9C8-F1
#
_entry.id   AF-A0A370N9C8-F1
#
_cell.length_a   1.000
_cell.length_b   1.000
_cell.length_c   1.000
_cell.angle_alpha   90.00
_cell.angle_beta   90.00
_cell.angle_gamma   90.00
#
_symmetry.space_group_name_H-M   'P 1'
#
loop_
_entity.id
_entity.type
_entity.pdbx_description
1 polymer ?
#
loop_
_entity_poly.entity_id
_entity_poly.type
_entity_poly.pdbx_seq_one_letter_code
_entity_poly.pdbx_strand_id
1 'polypeptide(L)'
;MSSKMKNEDRDSSNIFSILLKRMSMATILLAGWVFVGAPAYANGRNAALANDFKFFCMRGTPSYESLDAYASALKLPIKKDLSRDMGHRDRLRSRSWTVGSDTGPYELAAAEATQGDVKVETCGIGSADGNGNEIRADLTAHSNFGSSQDSVSPDGQIKTVVWTLSSGERIVLTHAITGPGFYLSHVEKSLRSK
;
A
#
# COMPACT_ATOMS: atom_id res chain seq x y z
N MET A 1 -68.65 20.79 24.43
CA MET A 1 -67.68 21.75 23.87
C MET A 1 -66.99 21.02 22.72
N SER A 2 -67.53 21.11 21.49
CA SER A 2 -67.26 22.14 20.47
C SER A 2 -65.77 22.19 20.07
N SER A 3 -65.34 22.09 18.82
CA SER A 3 -66.01 21.93 17.52
C SER A 3 -64.96 21.42 16.50
N LYS A 4 -65.43 20.63 15.53
CA LYS A 4 -64.80 20.40 14.22
C LYS A 4 -64.67 21.71 13.42
N MET A 5 -63.66 21.82 12.55
CA MET A 5 -63.73 22.13 11.10
C MET A 5 -62.31 22.49 10.58
N LYS A 6 -61.77 21.69 9.64
CA LYS A 6 -61.81 21.84 8.16
C LYS A 6 -61.04 23.09 7.68
N ASN A 7 -59.87 22.93 7.05
CA ASN A 7 -59.61 22.55 5.63
C ASN A 7 -59.64 23.78 4.72
N GLU A 8 -58.52 24.12 4.06
CA GLU A 8 -58.43 24.38 2.61
C GLU A 8 -57.06 24.90 2.18
N ASP A 9 -56.52 24.22 1.17
CA ASP A 9 -55.43 24.61 0.27
C ASP A 9 -55.78 25.83 -0.60
N ARG A 10 -54.76 26.62 -0.96
CA ARG A 10 -54.58 27.32 -2.25
C ARG A 10 -53.22 28.01 -2.22
N ASP A 11 -52.19 27.47 -2.85
CA ASP A 11 -51.89 27.43 -4.29
C ASP A 11 -51.42 28.79 -4.88
N SER A 12 -50.19 28.70 -5.39
CA SER A 12 -49.62 29.38 -6.54
C SER A 12 -49.51 30.90 -6.64
N SER A 13 -48.23 31.28 -6.70
CA SER A 13 -47.61 32.00 -7.82
C SER A 13 -47.32 33.49 -7.65
N ASN A 14 -46.12 33.81 -8.14
CA ASN A 14 -45.70 35.09 -8.70
C ASN A 14 -45.34 36.20 -7.70
N ILE A 15 -44.32 37.01 -7.92
CA ILE A 15 -43.25 37.13 -8.91
C ILE A 15 -42.35 38.22 -8.31
N PHE A 16 -41.06 38.16 -8.64
CA PHE A 16 -40.10 39.25 -8.70
C PHE A 16 -40.55 40.66 -8.27
N SER A 17 -39.77 41.30 -7.42
CA SER A 17 -38.90 42.42 -7.82
C SER A 17 -38.65 43.35 -6.64
N ILE A 18 -37.44 43.35 -6.08
CA ILE A 18 -36.86 44.58 -5.58
C ILE A 18 -35.43 44.65 -6.09
N LEU A 19 -35.30 45.55 -7.07
CA LEU A 19 -34.06 46.08 -7.62
C LEU A 19 -33.09 46.47 -6.50
N LEU A 20 -31.83 46.04 -6.60
CA LEU A 20 -30.72 46.91 -6.23
C LEU A 20 -29.79 47.16 -7.40
N LYS A 21 -29.49 48.44 -7.52
CA LYS A 21 -28.90 49.15 -8.66
C LYS A 21 -27.48 48.72 -8.97
N ARG A 22 -27.19 48.77 -10.28
CA ARG A 22 -25.85 48.83 -10.88
C ARG A 22 -25.09 50.07 -10.40
N MET A 23 -23.77 49.92 -10.19
CA MET A 23 -22.69 50.64 -10.88
C MET A 23 -21.42 50.70 -10.03
N SER A 24 -20.36 50.00 -10.43
CA SER A 24 -19.11 50.63 -10.89
C SER A 24 -18.04 49.59 -11.23
N MET A 25 -17.43 49.78 -12.39
CA MET A 25 -16.20 49.12 -12.86
C MET A 25 -15.05 49.34 -11.88
N ALA A 26 -14.28 48.29 -11.60
CA ALA A 26 -12.81 48.32 -11.65
C ALA A 26 -12.26 46.88 -11.48
N THR A 27 -11.56 46.44 -12.52
CA THR A 27 -10.64 45.31 -12.60
C THR A 27 -9.68 45.21 -11.42
N ILE A 28 -9.62 44.04 -10.77
CA ILE A 28 -8.37 43.43 -10.29
C ILE A 28 -8.41 41.94 -10.64
N LEU A 29 -7.81 41.62 -11.79
CA LEU A 29 -7.26 40.29 -12.06
C LEU A 29 -6.07 40.11 -11.12
N LEU A 30 -6.29 39.47 -9.97
CA LEU A 30 -5.22 38.75 -9.28
C LEU A 30 -5.52 37.27 -9.44
N ALA A 31 -4.87 36.71 -10.45
CA ALA A 31 -4.61 35.30 -10.58
C ALA A 31 -3.87 34.81 -9.33
N GLY A 32 -4.61 34.54 -8.27
CA GLY A 32 -4.18 33.64 -7.21
C GLY A 32 -4.40 32.22 -7.72
N TRP A 33 -3.53 31.75 -8.61
CA TRP A 33 -3.28 30.32 -8.70
C TRP A 33 -2.72 29.92 -7.34
N VAL A 34 -3.62 29.62 -6.41
CA VAL A 34 -3.33 28.73 -5.31
C VAL A 34 -3.05 27.41 -6.00
N PHE A 35 -1.80 27.21 -6.40
CA PHE A 35 -1.26 25.88 -6.56
C PHE A 35 -1.50 25.22 -5.20
N VAL A 36 -2.60 24.48 -5.13
CA VAL A 36 -2.73 23.34 -4.23
C VAL A 36 -1.63 22.40 -4.72
N GLY A 37 -0.41 22.66 -4.26
CA GLY A 37 0.71 21.77 -4.45
C GLY A 37 0.33 20.48 -3.78
N ALA A 38 -0.17 19.53 -4.57
CA ALA A 38 -0.19 18.14 -4.16
C ALA A 38 1.22 17.83 -3.64
N PRO A 39 1.35 17.20 -2.45
CA PRO A 39 2.65 17.04 -1.84
C PRO A 39 3.50 16.17 -2.77
N ALA A 40 4.52 16.78 -3.38
CA ALA A 40 5.55 16.07 -4.14
C ALA A 40 6.27 15.00 -3.28
N TYR A 41 6.06 15.03 -1.96
CA TYR A 41 6.51 14.05 -0.98
C TYR A 41 5.87 12.66 -1.15
N ALA A 42 4.62 12.55 -1.60
CA ALA A 42 3.93 11.25 -1.72
C ALA A 42 4.52 10.40 -2.86
N ASN A 43 4.77 11.01 -4.02
CA ASN A 43 5.37 10.32 -5.16
C ASN A 43 6.82 9.88 -4.84
N GLY A 44 7.60 10.75 -4.17
CA GLY A 44 8.97 10.43 -3.76
C GLY A 44 9.06 9.26 -2.77
N ARG A 45 8.14 9.19 -1.80
CA ARG A 45 8.13 8.11 -0.80
C ARG A 45 7.78 6.75 -1.42
N ASN A 46 6.72 6.69 -2.22
CA ASN A 46 6.30 5.42 -2.82
C ASN A 46 7.37 4.91 -3.81
N ALA A 47 7.98 5.79 -4.60
CA ALA A 47 9.11 5.43 -5.45
C ALA A 47 10.33 4.95 -4.64
N ALA A 48 10.65 5.61 -3.52
CA ALA A 48 11.74 5.18 -2.63
C ALA A 48 11.48 3.76 -2.07
N LEU A 49 10.26 3.51 -1.58
CA LEU A 49 9.86 2.19 -1.07
C LEU A 49 9.90 1.11 -2.17
N ALA A 50 9.43 1.40 -3.38
CA ALA A 50 9.51 0.47 -4.50
C ALA A 50 10.97 0.16 -4.90
N ASN A 51 11.84 1.17 -4.87
CA ASN A 51 13.28 0.99 -5.12
C ASN A 51 13.96 0.18 -4.01
N ASP A 52 13.62 0.43 -2.75
CA ASP A 52 14.13 -0.36 -1.62
C ASP A 52 13.67 -1.81 -1.75
N PHE A 53 12.41 -2.07 -2.11
CA PHE A 53 11.95 -3.43 -2.40
C PHE A 53 12.77 -4.10 -3.49
N LYS A 54 13.03 -3.41 -4.61
CA LYS A 54 13.87 -3.94 -5.69
C LYS A 54 15.29 -4.24 -5.19
N PHE A 55 15.86 -3.35 -4.39
CA PHE A 55 17.21 -3.50 -3.84
C PHE A 55 17.31 -4.70 -2.89
N PHE A 56 16.41 -4.79 -1.91
CA PHE A 56 16.44 -5.81 -0.86
C PHE A 56 15.94 -7.18 -1.34
N CYS A 57 14.86 -7.20 -2.11
CA CYS A 57 14.12 -8.42 -2.41
C CYS A 57 14.27 -8.93 -3.85
N MET A 58 14.80 -8.12 -4.78
CA MET A 58 14.84 -8.50 -6.20
C MET A 58 16.24 -8.52 -6.82
N ARG A 59 17.26 -7.96 -6.14
CA ARG A 59 18.63 -7.90 -6.68
C ARG A 59 19.33 -9.27 -6.71
N GLY A 60 18.75 -10.28 -6.07
CA GLY A 60 19.16 -11.68 -6.07
C GLY A 60 18.08 -12.48 -5.34
N THR A 61 18.27 -13.80 -5.20
CA THR A 61 17.36 -14.66 -4.45
C THR A 61 17.49 -14.38 -2.94
N PRO A 62 16.57 -13.62 -2.32
CA PRO A 62 16.74 -13.20 -0.95
C PRO A 62 16.38 -14.36 -0.01
N SER A 63 17.38 -14.97 0.62
CA SER A 63 17.15 -15.95 1.67
C SER A 63 16.96 -15.29 3.03
N TYR A 64 16.32 -15.99 3.97
CA TYR A 64 16.19 -15.52 5.35
C TYR A 64 17.55 -15.16 5.96
N GLU A 65 18.55 -16.01 5.76
CA GLU A 65 19.91 -15.81 6.27
C GLU A 65 20.60 -14.59 5.63
N SER A 66 20.40 -14.37 4.32
CA SER A 66 21.01 -13.23 3.63
C SER A 66 20.46 -11.89 4.14
N LEU A 67 19.15 -11.82 4.38
CA LEU A 67 18.51 -10.63 4.93
C LEU A 67 18.88 -10.40 6.39
N ASP A 68 18.92 -11.46 7.20
CA ASP A 68 19.32 -11.37 8.61
C ASP A 68 20.76 -10.87 8.76
N ALA A 69 21.67 -11.37 7.94
CA ALA A 69 23.05 -10.90 7.89
C ALA A 69 23.14 -9.42 7.50
N TYR A 70 22.39 -9.01 6.46
CA TYR A 70 22.36 -7.62 6.00
C TYR A 70 21.79 -6.67 7.06
N ALA A 71 20.64 -7.02 7.64
CA ALA A 71 20.00 -6.23 8.69
C ALA A 71 20.87 -6.13 9.95
N SER A 72 21.57 -7.21 10.31
CA SER A 72 22.52 -7.23 11.42
C SER A 72 23.73 -6.33 11.16
N ALA A 73 24.28 -6.36 9.94
CA ALA A 73 25.39 -5.50 9.54
C ALA A 73 25.03 -4.01 9.61
N LEU A 74 23.79 -3.66 9.24
CA LEU A 74 23.23 -2.32 9.37
C LEU A 74 22.74 -1.98 10.78
N LYS A 75 22.79 -2.93 11.73
CA LYS A 75 22.29 -2.79 13.10
C LYS A 75 20.83 -2.31 13.15
N LEU A 76 19.99 -2.82 12.25
CA LEU A 76 18.58 -2.44 12.19
C LEU A 76 17.84 -2.93 13.45
N PRO A 77 16.97 -2.10 14.06
CA PRO A 77 16.16 -2.52 15.19
C PRO A 77 15.21 -3.66 14.82
N ILE A 78 15.26 -4.76 15.56
CA ILE A 78 14.32 -5.88 15.40
C ILE A 78 12.93 -5.41 15.84
N LYS A 79 11.94 -5.60 14.96
CA LYS A 79 10.52 -5.30 15.21
C LYS A 79 9.75 -6.55 15.63
N LYS A 80 10.00 -7.69 14.96
CA LYS A 80 9.40 -8.99 15.28
C LYS A 80 10.43 -10.09 15.04
N ASP A 81 10.39 -11.11 15.90
CA ASP A 81 11.17 -12.32 15.72
C ASP A 81 10.34 -13.51 16.16
N LEU A 82 10.08 -14.41 15.22
CA LEU A 82 9.26 -15.61 15.39
C LEU A 82 10.03 -16.78 14.83
N SER A 83 10.21 -17.82 15.65
CA SER A 83 10.86 -19.05 15.24
C SER A 83 10.14 -20.22 15.90
N ARG A 84 9.79 -21.23 15.09
CA ARG A 84 9.14 -22.44 15.53
C ARG A 84 9.72 -23.64 14.81
N ASP A 85 10.27 -24.56 15.59
CA ASP A 85 10.59 -25.91 15.14
C ASP A 85 9.33 -26.77 15.20
N MET A 86 9.04 -27.50 14.12
CA MET A 86 7.87 -28.36 14.00
C MET A 86 8.23 -29.86 14.00
N GLY A 87 9.51 -30.20 14.21
CA GLY A 87 10.03 -31.55 14.15
C GLY A 87 10.28 -32.04 12.72
N HIS A 88 10.91 -33.20 12.56
CA HIS A 88 11.15 -33.83 11.25
C HIS A 88 11.83 -32.93 10.19
N ARG A 89 12.66 -31.98 10.64
CA ARG A 89 13.32 -30.94 9.81
C ARG A 89 12.37 -29.89 9.21
N ASP A 90 11.13 -29.84 9.66
CA ASP A 90 10.15 -28.81 9.35
C ASP A 90 10.35 -27.61 10.29
N ARG A 91 10.32 -26.41 9.72
CA ARG A 91 10.57 -25.18 10.48
C ARG A 91 9.78 -24.01 9.91
N LEU A 92 9.40 -23.08 10.77
CA LEU A 92 8.82 -21.80 10.40
C LEU A 92 9.61 -20.70 11.12
N ARG A 93 10.16 -19.75 10.38
CA ARG A 93 10.86 -18.59 10.92
C ARG A 93 10.40 -17.34 10.22
N SER A 94 10.29 -16.24 10.95
CA SER A 94 9.96 -14.94 10.43
C SER A 94 10.63 -13.88 11.31
N ARG A 95 11.32 -12.94 10.69
CA ARG A 95 11.94 -11.83 11.39
C ARG A 95 11.70 -10.56 10.59
N SER A 96 11.46 -9.46 11.31
CA SER A 96 11.34 -8.15 10.69
C SER A 96 12.07 -7.08 11.47
N TRP A 97 12.50 -6.06 10.75
CA TRP A 97 13.30 -4.95 11.23
C TRP A 97 12.66 -3.64 10.84
N THR A 98 12.90 -2.60 11.63
CA THR A 98 12.54 -1.23 11.25
C THR A 98 13.70 -0.62 10.48
N VAL A 99 13.45 -0.19 9.25
CA VAL A 99 14.41 0.57 8.45
C VAL A 99 14.12 2.06 8.60
N GLY A 100 15.13 2.83 9.01
CA GLY A 100 15.08 4.28 8.95
C GLY A 100 15.37 4.75 7.52
N SER A 101 14.54 5.62 6.97
CA SER A 101 14.72 6.25 5.66
C SER A 101 14.38 7.73 5.77
N ASP A 102 15.00 8.57 4.94
CA ASP A 102 14.73 10.01 4.88
C ASP A 102 13.26 10.32 4.52
N THR A 103 12.59 9.38 3.88
CA THR A 103 11.17 9.49 3.56
C THR A 103 10.26 9.06 4.71
N GLY A 104 10.82 8.45 5.77
CA GLY A 104 10.10 7.89 6.92
C GLY A 104 10.38 6.40 7.15
N PRO A 105 10.10 5.85 8.34
CA PRO A 105 10.43 4.46 8.64
C PRO A 105 9.54 3.48 7.87
N TYR A 106 10.05 2.28 7.62
CA TYR A 106 9.28 1.16 7.09
C TYR A 106 9.78 -0.17 7.68
N GLU A 107 9.04 -1.24 7.47
CA GLU A 107 9.38 -2.59 7.90
C GLU A 107 10.08 -3.33 6.76
N LEU A 108 11.24 -3.92 7.02
CA LEU A 108 11.85 -4.96 6.19
C LEU A 108 11.61 -6.30 6.87
N ALA A 109 11.25 -7.34 6.14
CA ALA A 109 10.92 -8.63 6.71
C ALA A 109 11.43 -9.78 5.86
N ALA A 110 11.85 -10.84 6.54
CA ALA A 110 12.19 -12.12 5.95
C ALA A 110 11.37 -13.22 6.64
N ALA A 111 10.91 -14.20 5.88
CA ALA A 111 10.34 -15.41 6.45
C ALA A 111 10.69 -16.63 5.62
N GLU A 112 10.79 -17.76 6.30
CA GLU A 112 11.08 -19.06 5.74
C GLU A 112 10.16 -20.10 6.37
N ALA A 113 9.55 -20.94 5.53
CA ALA A 113 8.84 -22.12 5.96
C ALA A 113 9.40 -23.34 5.23
N THR A 114 9.62 -24.43 5.97
CA THR A 114 10.00 -25.74 5.41
C THR A 114 9.01 -26.78 5.89
N GLN A 115 8.47 -27.55 4.95
CA GLN A 115 7.60 -28.68 5.22
C GLN A 115 7.93 -29.83 4.25
N GLY A 116 8.50 -30.93 4.78
CA GLY A 116 9.03 -32.03 3.99
C GLY A 116 10.11 -31.56 3.01
N ASP A 117 9.88 -31.83 1.73
CA ASP A 117 10.78 -31.45 0.62
C ASP A 117 10.49 -30.06 0.05
N VAL A 118 9.57 -29.29 0.63
CA VAL A 118 9.20 -27.97 0.15
C VAL A 118 9.78 -26.90 1.06
N LYS A 119 10.44 -25.91 0.47
CA LYS A 119 10.88 -24.67 1.11
C LYS A 119 10.16 -23.49 0.49
N VAL A 120 9.70 -22.57 1.32
CA VAL A 120 9.16 -21.27 0.91
C VAL A 120 9.98 -20.19 1.59
N GLU A 121 10.48 -19.24 0.81
CA GLU A 121 11.21 -18.08 1.29
C GLU A 121 10.48 -16.82 0.87
N THR A 122 10.52 -15.82 1.74
CA THR A 122 9.89 -14.53 1.51
C THR A 122 10.80 -13.41 1.96
N CYS A 123 10.86 -12.38 1.13
CA CYS A 123 11.42 -11.07 1.46
C CYS A 123 10.31 -10.05 1.24
N GLY A 124 10.12 -9.12 2.15
CA GLY A 124 9.11 -8.09 1.94
C GLY A 124 9.40 -6.80 2.66
N ILE A 125 8.73 -5.75 2.20
CA ILE A 125 8.67 -4.47 2.88
C ILE A 125 7.23 -4.10 3.21
N GLY A 126 7.04 -3.38 4.31
CA GLY A 126 5.73 -2.88 4.71
C GLY A 126 5.82 -1.45 5.22
N SER A 127 4.83 -0.63 4.89
CA SER A 127 4.73 0.74 5.39
C SER A 127 3.28 1.00 5.79
N ALA A 128 3.09 1.62 6.96
CA ALA A 128 1.77 1.95 7.50
C ALA A 128 1.18 3.22 6.86
N ASP A 129 2.03 4.07 6.28
CA ASP A 129 1.70 5.36 5.68
C ASP A 129 1.74 5.34 4.14
N GLY A 130 2.25 4.27 3.53
CA GLY A 130 2.39 4.15 2.08
C GLY A 130 1.08 3.87 1.36
N ASN A 131 1.01 4.26 0.08
CA ASN A 131 -0.17 4.07 -0.75
C ASN A 131 0.02 2.87 -1.69
N GLY A 132 -0.66 1.76 -1.43
CA GLY A 132 -0.53 0.55 -2.24
C GLY A 132 -0.89 0.73 -3.72
N ASN A 133 -1.83 1.61 -4.07
CA ASN A 133 -2.16 1.87 -5.47
C ASN A 133 -1.02 2.58 -6.21
N GLU A 134 -0.33 3.50 -5.55
CA GLU A 134 0.84 4.20 -6.11
C GLU A 134 2.03 3.25 -6.24
N ILE A 135 2.29 2.42 -5.22
CA ILE A 135 3.32 1.36 -5.29
C ILE A 135 3.04 0.43 -6.46
N ARG A 136 1.79 -0.02 -6.63
CA ARG A 136 1.41 -0.85 -7.78
C ARG A 136 1.69 -0.15 -9.11
N ALA A 137 1.28 1.11 -9.23
CA ALA A 137 1.47 1.89 -10.45
C ALA A 137 2.96 2.02 -10.79
N ASP A 138 3.79 2.34 -9.79
CA ASP A 138 5.25 2.43 -9.95
C ASP A 138 5.88 1.09 -10.37
N LEU A 139 5.52 0.01 -9.68
CA LEU A 139 6.00 -1.33 -10.02
C LEU A 139 5.58 -1.74 -11.44
N THR A 140 4.35 -1.42 -11.85
CA THR A 140 3.84 -1.75 -13.19
C THR A 140 4.53 -0.92 -14.28
N ALA A 141 4.79 0.36 -14.02
CA ALA A 141 5.45 1.25 -14.96
C ALA A 141 6.95 0.95 -15.13
N HIS A 142 7.62 0.55 -14.04
CA HIS A 142 9.08 0.46 -13.98
C HIS A 142 9.61 -0.96 -13.78
N SER A 143 8.75 -1.98 -13.86
CA SER A 143 9.16 -3.38 -13.69
C SER A 143 8.47 -4.28 -14.71
N ASN A 144 9.21 -5.18 -15.33
CA ASN A 144 8.69 -6.08 -16.35
C ASN A 144 8.09 -7.36 -15.73
N PHE A 145 7.09 -7.21 -14.87
CA PHE A 145 6.47 -8.33 -14.15
C PHE A 145 5.37 -9.05 -14.94
N GLY A 146 4.97 -8.52 -16.09
CA GLY A 146 3.84 -9.03 -16.86
C GLY A 146 2.48 -8.70 -16.22
N SER A 147 1.47 -9.50 -16.51
CA SER A 147 0.10 -9.29 -16.00
C SER A 147 -0.02 -9.65 -14.53
N SER A 148 -0.83 -8.87 -13.80
CA SER A 148 -1.19 -9.16 -12.41
C SER A 148 -2.55 -9.81 -12.29
N GLN A 149 -2.76 -10.55 -11.20
CA GLN A 149 -4.06 -11.01 -10.75
C GLN A 149 -4.47 -10.23 -9.51
N ASP A 150 -5.69 -9.72 -9.51
CA ASP A 150 -6.25 -8.93 -8.42
C ASP A 150 -7.27 -9.75 -7.64
N SER A 151 -7.27 -9.62 -6.33
CA SER A 151 -8.34 -10.11 -5.47
C SER A 151 -8.64 -9.11 -4.34
N VAL A 152 -9.82 -9.25 -3.75
CA VAL A 152 -10.27 -8.45 -2.62
C VAL A 152 -10.65 -9.40 -1.49
N SER A 153 -10.28 -9.05 -0.25
CA SER A 153 -10.64 -9.82 0.93
C SER A 153 -12.17 -9.91 1.11
N PRO A 154 -12.68 -10.94 1.81
CA PRO A 154 -14.12 -11.11 2.03
C PRO A 154 -14.81 -9.91 2.71
N ASP A 155 -14.08 -9.16 3.54
CA ASP A 155 -14.57 -7.96 4.23
C ASP A 155 -14.47 -6.67 3.38
N GLY A 156 -13.95 -6.77 2.16
CA GLY A 156 -13.80 -5.64 1.24
C GLY A 156 -12.75 -4.61 1.65
N GLN A 157 -11.91 -4.89 2.67
CA GLN A 157 -10.97 -3.92 3.21
C GLN A 157 -9.59 -3.99 2.57
N ILE A 158 -9.20 -5.16 2.09
CA ILE A 158 -7.84 -5.46 1.62
C ILE A 158 -7.88 -5.85 0.15
N LYS A 159 -7.02 -5.21 -0.64
CA LYS A 159 -6.72 -5.60 -2.01
C LYS A 159 -5.41 -6.35 -2.06
N THR A 160 -5.39 -7.46 -2.79
CA THR A 160 -4.17 -8.22 -3.08
C THR A 160 -3.92 -8.20 -4.58
N VAL A 161 -2.69 -7.92 -4.98
CA VAL A 161 -2.22 -7.94 -6.36
C VAL A 161 -1.06 -8.93 -6.43
N VAL A 162 -1.16 -9.90 -7.32
CA VAL A 162 -0.15 -10.96 -7.49
C VAL A 162 0.39 -10.91 -8.90
N TRP A 163 1.70 -10.72 -9.03
CA TRP A 163 2.44 -10.97 -10.27
C TRP A 163 3.13 -12.33 -10.15
N THR A 164 3.06 -13.14 -11.21
CA THR A 164 3.82 -14.39 -11.30
C THR A 164 4.91 -14.21 -12.35
N LEU A 165 6.16 -14.28 -11.92
CA LEU A 165 7.33 -14.14 -12.78
C LEU A 165 7.51 -15.40 -13.65
N SER A 166 8.29 -15.30 -14.71
CA SER A 166 8.57 -16.44 -15.60
C SER A 166 9.31 -17.58 -14.89
N SER A 167 10.03 -17.29 -13.80
CA SER A 167 10.66 -18.27 -12.91
C SER A 167 9.66 -19.07 -12.08
N GLY A 168 8.39 -18.64 -12.00
CA GLY A 168 7.37 -19.19 -11.09
C GLY A 168 7.35 -18.51 -9.72
N GLU A 169 8.31 -17.64 -9.42
CA GLU A 169 8.31 -16.75 -8.25
C GLU A 169 7.13 -15.78 -8.30
N ARG A 170 6.72 -15.27 -7.14
CA ARG A 170 5.58 -14.36 -7.03
C ARG A 170 5.96 -13.06 -6.35
N ILE A 171 5.49 -11.96 -6.91
CA ILE A 171 5.45 -10.67 -6.23
C ILE A 171 4.02 -10.47 -5.74
N VAL A 172 3.84 -10.23 -4.44
CA VAL A 172 2.53 -10.06 -3.80
C VAL A 172 2.48 -8.71 -3.13
N LEU A 173 1.52 -7.88 -3.54
CA LEU A 173 1.21 -6.61 -2.90
C LEU A 173 -0.15 -6.72 -2.22
N THR A 174 -0.18 -6.56 -0.90
CA THR A 174 -1.39 -6.51 -0.09
C THR A 174 -1.53 -5.11 0.49
N HIS A 175 -2.66 -4.44 0.29
CA HIS A 175 -2.85 -3.07 0.78
C HIS A 175 -4.30 -2.77 1.13
N ALA A 176 -4.50 -1.75 1.97
CA ALA A 176 -5.83 -1.26 2.28
C ALA A 176 -6.49 -0.67 1.01
N ILE A 177 -7.78 -0.96 0.81
CA ILE A 177 -8.58 -0.33 -0.25
C ILE A 177 -8.86 1.14 0.12
N THR A 178 -9.17 1.38 1.38
CA THR A 178 -9.40 2.70 1.97
C THR A 178 -8.33 3.00 3.00
N GLY A 179 -7.55 4.06 2.76
CA GLY A 179 -6.50 4.52 3.68
C GLY A 179 -5.10 4.03 3.33
N PRO A 180 -4.10 4.41 4.15
CA PRO A 180 -2.72 4.05 3.93
C PRO A 180 -2.43 2.65 4.46
N GLY A 181 -1.30 2.09 4.03
CA GLY A 181 -0.84 0.80 4.49
C GLY A 181 -0.69 -0.20 3.36
N PHE A 182 0.51 -0.74 3.20
CA PHE A 182 0.75 -1.87 2.32
C PHE A 182 1.82 -2.80 2.87
N TYR A 183 1.83 -3.99 2.31
CA TYR A 183 2.89 -4.97 2.44
C TYR A 183 3.19 -5.56 1.06
N LEU A 184 4.45 -5.48 0.64
CA LEU A 184 4.93 -5.93 -0.67
C LEU A 184 5.97 -7.02 -0.43
N SER A 185 5.79 -8.21 -0.99
CA SER A 185 6.69 -9.34 -0.81
C SER A 185 7.07 -10.03 -2.12
N HIS A 186 8.29 -10.51 -2.16
CA HIS A 186 8.78 -11.51 -3.09
C HIS A 186 8.71 -12.88 -2.41
N VAL A 187 8.05 -13.83 -3.05
CA VAL A 187 7.82 -15.19 -2.56
C VAL A 187 8.41 -16.18 -3.53
N GLU A 188 9.36 -16.98 -3.05
CA GLU A 188 9.96 -18.08 -3.78
C GLU A 188 9.55 -19.40 -3.14
N LYS A 189 9.23 -20.38 -3.99
CA LYS A 189 8.99 -21.76 -3.57
C LYS A 189 9.97 -22.67 -4.29
N SER A 190 10.76 -23.41 -3.52
CA SER A 190 11.76 -24.33 -4.04
C SER A 190 11.59 -25.73 -3.45
N LEU A 191 12.12 -26.72 -4.17
CA LEU A 191 12.30 -28.07 -3.64
C LEU A 191 13.62 -28.12 -2.87
N ARG A 192 13.61 -28.78 -1.72
CA ARG A 192 14.81 -28.98 -0.90
C ARG A 192 15.78 -29.85 -1.71
N SER A 193 17.01 -29.36 -1.92
CA SER A 193 18.08 -30.20 -2.44
C SER A 193 18.26 -31.38 -1.47
N LYS A 194 18.17 -32.61 -1.99
CA LYS A 194 18.42 -33.83 -1.22
C LYS A 194 19.86 -33.90 -0.73
#